data_AF-A0A537JPP0-F1
#
_entry.id   AF-A0A537JPP0-F1
#
_cell.length_a   1.000
_cell.length_b   1.000
_cell.length_c   1.000
_cell.angle_alpha   90.00
_cell.angle_beta   90.00
_cell.angle_gamma   90.00
#
_symmetry.space_group_name_H-M   'P 1'
#
loop_
_entity.id
_entity.type
_entity.pdbx_description
1 polymer ?
#
loop_
_entity_poly.entity_id
_entity_poly.type
_entity_poly.pdbx_seq_one_letter_code
_entity_poly.pdbx_strand_id
1 'polypeptide(L)'
;MSAARPVALLLDARDTAAIALAPLPPGTAVEVRRGGETVRVVAETLIPFGHKIAVAPMEAGAAVIKYGEVIGVATAEIRPGQHVHVHNVRSDRAR
;
A
#
# COMPACT_ATOMS: atom_id res chain seq x y z
N MET A 1 -15.64 3.25 23.88
CA MET A 1 -15.38 3.77 22.52
C MET A 1 -15.01 2.57 21.66
N SER A 2 -15.82 2.24 20.64
CA SER A 2 -15.47 1.16 19.71
C SER A 2 -14.28 1.64 18.89
N ALA A 3 -13.15 0.93 18.95
CA ALA A 3 -12.03 1.20 18.04
C ALA A 3 -12.56 1.03 16.61
N ALA A 4 -12.45 2.07 15.78
CA ALA A 4 -12.83 1.97 14.38
C ALA A 4 -12.12 0.77 13.75
N ARG A 5 -12.85 -0.08 13.03
CA ARG A 5 -12.23 -1.23 12.36
C ARG A 5 -11.24 -0.70 11.32
N PRO A 6 -9.98 -1.17 11.31
CA PRO A 6 -9.01 -0.72 10.33
C PRO A 6 -9.48 -1.12 8.93
N VAL A 7 -9.42 -0.19 7.98
CA VAL A 7 -9.79 -0.41 6.57
C VAL A 7 -8.59 -0.78 5.69
N ALA A 8 -7.37 -0.75 6.26
CA ALA A 8 -6.17 -1.28 5.63
C ALA A 8 -5.19 -1.85 6.67
N LEU A 9 -4.30 -2.74 6.21
CA LEU A 9 -3.36 -3.49 7.03
C LEU A 9 -1.92 -3.29 6.56
N LEU A 10 -1.11 -2.69 7.42
CA LEU A 10 0.36 -2.65 7.33
C LEU A 10 0.93 -3.57 8.42
N LEU A 11 1.92 -4.40 8.09
CA LEU A 11 2.41 -5.44 9.01
C LEU A 11 3.84 -5.20 9.47
N ASP A 12 4.67 -4.66 8.59
CA ASP A 12 6.07 -4.33 8.91
C ASP A 12 6.29 -2.82 8.74
N ALA A 13 7.17 -2.24 9.57
CA ALA A 13 7.54 -0.83 9.48
C ALA A 13 8.22 -0.47 8.14
N ARG A 14 8.84 -1.45 7.48
CA ARG A 14 9.49 -1.30 6.17
C ARG A 14 8.50 -1.40 5.01
N ASP A 15 7.28 -1.86 5.24
CA ASP A 15 6.27 -1.99 4.18
C ASP A 15 6.09 -0.64 3.46
N THR A 16 6.08 -0.68 2.13
CA THR A 16 5.78 0.48 1.27
C THR A 16 4.32 0.49 0.82
N ALA A 17 3.58 -0.61 1.05
CA ALA A 17 2.17 -0.74 0.76
C ALA A 17 1.37 -1.47 1.85
N ALA A 18 0.13 -1.04 2.06
CA ALA A 18 -0.84 -1.69 2.94
C ALA A 18 -1.89 -2.46 2.12
N ILE A 19 -2.46 -3.51 2.71
CA ILE A 19 -3.55 -4.30 2.09
C ILE A 19 -4.89 -3.67 2.48
N ALA A 20 -5.76 -3.40 1.50
CA ALA A 20 -7.11 -2.93 1.73
C ALA A 20 -7.99 -4.05 2.33
N LEU A 21 -8.60 -3.79 3.48
CA LEU A 21 -9.51 -4.72 4.18
C LEU A 21 -10.99 -4.48 3.84
N ALA A 22 -11.26 -3.47 3.01
CA ALA A 22 -12.53 -3.20 2.34
C ALA A 22 -12.23 -2.50 0.99
N PRO A 23 -13.17 -2.40 0.05
CA PRO A 23 -13.02 -1.51 -1.10
C PRO A 23 -12.80 -0.06 -0.63
N LEU A 24 -11.83 0.64 -1.23
CA LEU A 24 -11.51 2.03 -0.93
C LEU A 24 -11.84 2.89 -2.16
N PRO A 25 -13.01 3.54 -2.21
CA PRO A 25 -13.32 4.51 -3.25
C PRO A 25 -12.31 5.68 -3.26
N PRO A 26 -12.18 6.42 -4.38
CA PRO A 26 -11.42 7.65 -4.43
C PRO A 26 -11.82 8.62 -3.31
N GLY A 27 -10.84 9.30 -2.70
CA GLY A 27 -11.05 10.20 -1.57
C GLY A 27 -11.13 9.53 -0.21
N THR A 28 -11.11 8.18 -0.14
CA THR A 28 -11.10 7.47 1.15
C THR A 28 -9.78 7.69 1.87
N ALA A 29 -9.84 8.30 3.06
CA ALA A 29 -8.69 8.41 3.95
C ALA A 29 -8.44 7.10 4.69
N VAL A 30 -7.20 6.65 4.67
CA VAL A 30 -6.73 5.42 5.32
C VAL A 30 -5.62 5.79 6.29
N GLU A 31 -5.71 5.28 7.51
CA GLU A 31 -4.67 5.39 8.52
C GLU A 31 -4.09 4.01 8.81
N VAL A 32 -2.76 3.91 8.77
CA VAL A 32 -2.02 2.69 9.14
C VAL A 32 -0.91 3.03 10.13
N ARG A 33 -0.52 2.04 10.94
CA ARG A 33 0.61 2.18 11.88
C ARG A 33 1.89 1.65 11.23
N ARG A 34 2.89 2.51 11.06
CA ARG A 34 4.20 2.20 10.47
C ARG A 34 5.29 2.58 11.46
N GLY A 35 6.00 1.61 12.03
CA GLY A 35 7.11 1.89 12.95
C GLY A 35 6.73 2.70 14.20
N GLY A 36 5.48 2.58 14.69
CA GLY A 36 5.00 3.37 15.83
C GLY A 36 4.45 4.75 15.46
N GLU A 37 4.47 5.12 14.18
CA GLU A 37 3.87 6.35 13.66
C GLU A 37 2.56 6.05 12.93
N THR A 38 1.64 7.01 12.90
CA THR A 38 0.42 6.91 12.11
C THR A 38 0.67 7.57 10.76
N VAL A 39 0.59 6.77 9.70
CA VAL A 39 0.66 7.26 8.32
C VAL A 39 -0.76 7.36 7.79
N ARG A 40 -1.13 8.56 7.31
CA ARG A 40 -2.41 8.82 6.66
C ARG A 40 -2.20 9.01 5.17
N VAL A 41 -2.94 8.27 4.36
CA VAL A 41 -2.99 8.40 2.90
C VAL A 41 -4.42 8.49 2.41
N VAL A 42 -4.64 9.04 1.23
CA VAL A 42 -5.96 9.15 0.61
C VAL A 42 -5.94 8.38 -0.70
N ALA A 43 -6.90 7.48 -0.90
CA ALA A 43 -7.00 6.71 -2.14
C ALA A 43 -7.26 7.65 -3.34
N GLU A 44 -6.39 7.65 -4.35
CA GLU A 44 -6.56 8.47 -5.56
C GLU A 44 -7.55 7.85 -6.54
N THR A 45 -7.56 6.52 -6.59
CA THR A 45 -8.44 5.70 -7.44
C THR A 45 -9.12 4.64 -6.57
N LEU A 46 -10.05 3.88 -7.16
CA LEU A 46 -10.63 2.73 -6.48
C LEU A 46 -9.53 1.69 -6.17
N ILE A 47 -9.43 1.30 -4.90
CA ILE A 47 -8.58 0.19 -4.47
C ILE A 47 -9.49 -0.96 -4.02
N PRO A 48 -9.55 -2.08 -4.77
CA PRO A 48 -10.39 -3.21 -4.41
C PRO A 48 -10.01 -3.85 -3.07
N PHE A 49 -10.95 -4.59 -2.48
CA PHE A 49 -10.65 -5.46 -1.34
C PHE A 49 -9.49 -6.42 -1.66
N GLY A 50 -8.55 -6.57 -0.72
CA GLY A 50 -7.36 -7.42 -0.88
C GLY A 50 -6.24 -6.84 -1.75
N HIS A 51 -6.49 -5.71 -2.43
CA HIS A 51 -5.47 -5.02 -3.20
C HIS A 51 -4.62 -4.09 -2.31
N LYS A 52 -3.57 -3.50 -2.88
CA LYS A 52 -2.61 -2.72 -2.12
C LYS A 52 -2.75 -1.22 -2.37
N ILE A 53 -2.66 -0.43 -1.31
CA ILE A 53 -2.52 1.03 -1.33
C ILE A 53 -1.08 1.40 -0.96
N ALA A 54 -0.45 2.29 -1.72
CA ALA A 54 0.88 2.80 -1.39
C ALA A 54 0.82 3.68 -0.13
N VAL A 55 1.76 3.48 0.80
CA VAL A 55 1.86 4.27 2.05
C VAL A 55 3.15 5.09 2.12
N ALA A 56 4.01 4.96 1.12
CA ALA A 56 5.24 5.71 0.94
C ALA A 56 5.46 5.93 -0.57
N PRO A 57 6.17 7.00 -0.98
CA PRO A 57 6.54 7.19 -2.37
C PRO A 57 7.51 6.08 -2.83
N MET A 58 7.35 5.62 -4.06
CA MET A 58 8.23 4.65 -4.71
C MET A 58 8.54 5.16 -6.12
N GLU A 59 9.81 5.46 -6.39
CA GLU A 59 10.27 5.78 -7.74
C GLU A 59 10.22 4.55 -8.67
N ALA A 60 10.25 4.76 -9.98
CA ALA A 60 10.44 3.66 -10.92
C ALA A 60 11.74 2.90 -10.60
N GLY A 61 11.69 1.57 -10.55
CA GLY A 61 12.80 0.72 -10.14
C GLY A 61 12.94 0.52 -8.63
N ALA A 62 12.16 1.22 -7.80
CA ALA A 62 12.17 1.02 -6.35
C ALA A 62 11.54 -0.32 -5.95
N ALA A 63 12.03 -0.90 -4.84
CA ALA A 63 11.47 -2.11 -4.28
C ALA A 63 10.06 -1.86 -3.70
N VAL A 64 9.13 -2.75 -4.04
CA VAL A 64 7.81 -2.83 -3.39
C VAL A 64 7.94 -3.82 -2.23
N ILE A 65 7.77 -3.33 -1.00
CA ILE A 65 8.00 -4.11 0.22
C ILE A 65 6.67 -4.43 0.88
N LYS A 66 6.44 -5.71 1.15
CA LYS A 66 5.30 -6.19 1.94
C LYS A 66 5.72 -7.36 2.82
N TYR A 67 5.22 -7.36 4.06
CA TYR A 67 5.60 -8.32 5.11
C TYR A 67 7.09 -8.21 5.46
N GLY A 68 7.67 -7.01 5.29
CA GLY A 68 9.10 -6.79 5.49
C GLY A 68 10.00 -7.33 4.37
N GLU A 69 9.42 -7.92 3.32
CA GLU A 69 10.13 -8.55 2.21
C GLU A 69 9.87 -7.84 0.88
N VAL A 70 10.84 -7.89 -0.03
CA VAL A 70 10.65 -7.42 -1.41
C VAL A 70 9.69 -8.38 -2.12
N ILE A 71 8.58 -7.84 -2.64
CA ILE A 71 7.58 -8.60 -3.41
C ILE A 71 7.60 -8.28 -4.90
N GLY A 72 8.38 -7.28 -5.30
CA GLY A 72 8.49 -6.82 -6.68
C GLY A 72 9.16 -5.46 -6.77
N VAL A 73 9.14 -4.91 -7.98
CA VAL A 73 9.75 -3.63 -8.33
C VAL A 73 8.70 -2.75 -9.00
N ALA A 74 8.65 -1.48 -8.62
CA ALA A 74 7.79 -0.49 -9.26
C ALA A 74 8.22 -0.27 -10.71
N THR A 75 7.30 -0.38 -11.66
CA THR A 75 7.59 -0.16 -13.10
C THR A 75 7.42 1.30 -13.53
N ALA A 76 6.84 2.12 -12.66
CA ALA A 76 6.67 3.57 -12.79
C ALA A 76 6.71 4.20 -11.39
N GLU A 77 6.70 5.53 -11.32
CA GLU A 77 6.46 6.25 -10.06
C GLU A 77 5.12 5.80 -9.44
N ILE A 78 5.13 5.51 -8.14
CA ILE A 78 3.93 5.21 -7.35
C ILE A 78 3.90 6.13 -6.14
N ARG A 79 2.90 7.00 -6.09
CA ARG A 79 2.68 7.97 -5.00
C ARG A 79 1.86 7.38 -3.86
N PRO A 80 2.02 7.87 -2.62
CA PRO A 80 1.15 7.48 -1.51
C PRO A 80 -0.33 7.64 -1.88
N GLY A 81 -1.16 6.65 -1.57
CA GLY A 81 -2.58 6.64 -1.94
C GLY A 81 -2.91 5.94 -3.27
N GLN A 82 -1.90 5.63 -4.08
CA GLN A 82 -2.12 4.94 -5.34
C GLN A 82 -2.29 3.43 -5.18
N HIS A 83 -3.00 2.83 -6.15
CA HIS A 83 -3.22 1.39 -6.24
C HIS A 83 -1.95 0.66 -6.70
N VAL A 84 -1.42 -0.23 -5.86
CA VAL A 84 -0.18 -1.00 -6.12
C VAL A 84 -0.54 -2.40 -6.64
N HIS A 85 -0.38 -2.63 -7.94
CA HIS A 85 -0.78 -3.88 -8.58
C HIS A 85 0.01 -4.18 -9.86
N VAL A 86 -0.39 -5.19 -10.62
CA VAL A 86 0.37 -5.70 -11.78
C VAL A 86 0.62 -4.68 -12.89
N HIS A 87 -0.16 -3.60 -12.96
CA HIS A 87 0.02 -2.55 -13.96
C HIS A 87 1.21 -1.62 -13.65
N ASN A 88 1.59 -1.49 -12.37
CA ASN A 88 2.70 -0.64 -11.92
C ASN A 88 3.74 -1.39 -11.07
N VAL A 89 3.62 -2.71 -10.93
CA VAL A 89 4.57 -3.56 -10.21
C VAL A 89 4.89 -4.81 -11.02
N ARG A 90 6.17 -5.06 -11.21
CA ARG A 90 6.69 -6.33 -11.72
C ARG A 90 7.08 -7.22 -10.53
N SER A 91 6.48 -8.40 -10.42
CA SER A 91 6.87 -9.41 -9.42
C SER A 91 8.31 -9.85 -9.67
N ASP A 92 9.10 -9.96 -8.60
CA ASP A 92 10.46 -10.51 -8.65
C ASP A 92 10.52 -12.01 -8.26
N ARG A 93 9.36 -12.59 -7.94
CA ARG A 93 9.23 -14.04 -7.75
C ARG A 93 8.89 -14.70 -9.09
N ALA A 94 9.78 -15.61 -9.50
CA ALA A 94 9.83 -16.39 -10.75
C ALA A 94 10.52 -15.70 -11.95
N ARG A 95 11.86 -15.88 -12.00
CA ARG A 95 12.54 -16.38 -13.20
C ARG A 95 13.28 -17.66 -12.83
#